data_AF-A0A4Q7UZI3-F1
#
_entry.id   AF-A0A4Q7UZI3-F1
#
_cell.length_a   1.000
_cell.length_b   1.000
_cell.length_c   1.000
_cell.angle_alpha   90.00
_cell.angle_beta   90.00
_cell.angle_gamma   90.00
#
_symmetry.space_group_name_H-M   'P 1'
#
loop_
_entity.id
_entity.type
_entity.pdbx_description
1 polymer ?
#
loop_
_entity_poly.entity_id
_entity_poly.type
_entity_poly.pdbx_seq_one_letter_code
_entity_poly.pdbx_strand_id
1 'polypeptide(L)'
;MTSIALRGRPGATHVISPVIDFSAGPGNRTGRPGAEVDMPPVTRGFVGRRTRDKRLPPGQYDVGGQWPVLTAERAPHLDTSRWTFTIEGLVERETQWTWDEIRALPDERWDGDIHCVTTWTKFGMRFDGVSVDTLLDSARPRPEATHVVAHSHSGYTTNLPLADVTGGKAWVVWNAEGSPLTREHGGPARLLVPHLYFWKSVKWVAGLRVADHDEPGFWERNGYHDRGDPWSEQRFQGD
;
A
#
# COMPACT_ATOMS: atom_id res chain seq x y z
N MET A 1 -3.10 16.93 48.66
CA MET A 1 -1.93 17.70 48.19
C MET A 1 -1.67 17.29 46.75
N THR A 2 -2.35 17.91 45.79
CA THR A 2 -1.88 19.07 44.99
C THR A 2 -0.90 18.61 43.90
N SER A 3 -1.39 18.35 42.68
CA SER A 3 -1.20 19.16 41.43
C SER A 3 0.24 19.06 40.88
N ILE A 4 0.48 18.72 39.61
CA ILE A 4 0.33 19.63 38.46
C ILE A 4 0.35 18.84 37.14
N ALA A 5 -0.53 19.25 36.22
CA ALA A 5 -0.56 18.89 34.81
C ALA A 5 0.35 19.81 33.98
N LEU A 6 0.97 19.32 32.91
CA LEU A 6 1.37 20.16 31.78
C LEU A 6 1.15 19.44 30.43
N ARG A 7 0.26 20.06 29.65
CA ARG A 7 0.00 19.83 28.23
C ARG A 7 1.16 20.39 27.42
N GLY A 8 1.61 19.66 26.40
CA GLY A 8 2.50 20.17 25.35
C GLY A 8 1.86 19.93 23.98
N ARG A 9 1.46 21.01 23.30
CA ARG A 9 1.01 21.03 21.89
C ARG A 9 2.25 21.02 20.97
N PRO A 10 2.26 20.30 19.84
CA PRO A 10 3.26 20.53 18.79
C PRO A 10 2.86 21.75 17.94
N GLY A 11 3.86 22.60 17.69
CA GLY A 11 3.77 23.85 16.96
C GLY A 11 3.62 23.69 15.45
N ALA A 12 3.01 24.73 14.86
CA ALA A 12 2.72 24.87 13.45
C ALA A 12 3.98 25.09 12.61
N THR A 13 4.05 24.35 11.49
CA THR A 13 5.02 24.51 10.41
C THR A 13 4.84 25.86 9.73
N HIS A 14 5.90 26.67 9.70
CA HIS A 14 5.97 27.90 8.94
C HIS A 14 6.06 27.59 7.44
N VAL A 15 5.08 28.07 6.67
CA VAL A 15 5.12 28.11 5.21
C VAL A 15 5.79 29.42 4.81
N ILE A 16 6.96 29.32 4.17
CA ILE A 16 7.68 30.47 3.60
C ILE A 16 7.09 30.75 2.21
N SER A 17 6.33 31.84 2.08
CA SER A 17 5.97 32.41 0.78
C SER A 17 7.10 33.34 0.29
N PRO A 18 7.53 33.28 -0.98
CA PRO A 18 8.45 34.26 -1.52
C PRO A 18 7.73 35.58 -1.81
N VAL A 19 8.22 36.66 -1.18
CA VAL A 19 7.89 38.04 -1.51
C VAL A 19 8.70 38.43 -2.75
N ILE A 20 8.02 38.82 -3.83
CA ILE A 20 8.66 39.41 -5.01
C ILE A 20 8.51 40.92 -4.89
N ASP A 21 9.64 41.60 -4.78
CA ASP A 21 9.75 43.06 -4.75
C ASP A 21 9.95 43.58 -6.18
N PHE A 22 9.11 44.51 -6.62
CA PHE A 22 9.28 45.24 -7.88
C PHE A 22 9.06 46.72 -7.61
N SER A 23 10.18 47.42 -7.42
CA SER A 23 10.26 48.88 -7.41
C SER A 23 10.09 49.43 -8.82
N ALA A 24 9.19 50.41 -8.97
CA ALA A 24 8.94 51.17 -10.19
C ALA A 24 9.49 52.60 -10.06
N GLY A 25 10.05 53.12 -11.15
CA GLY A 25 10.36 54.54 -11.34
C GLY A 25 10.22 54.95 -12.82
N PRO A 26 9.86 56.22 -13.15
CA PRO A 26 9.10 56.54 -14.36
C PRO A 26 9.89 57.31 -15.46
N GLY A 27 9.38 57.29 -16.70
CA GLY A 27 9.93 58.05 -17.84
C GLY A 27 8.99 58.23 -19.05
N ASN A 28 8.20 59.31 -18.99
CA ASN A 28 7.50 60.15 -19.98
C ASN A 28 7.45 59.89 -21.53
N ARG A 29 6.20 59.96 -22.07
CA ARG A 29 5.62 60.58 -23.34
C ARG A 29 6.39 60.52 -24.68
N THR A 30 5.78 60.24 -25.85
CA THR A 30 4.71 60.98 -26.58
C THR A 30 4.12 60.17 -27.78
N GLY A 31 2.87 60.46 -28.21
CA GLY A 31 2.36 60.17 -29.58
C GLY A 31 1.00 59.43 -29.69
N ARG A 32 -0.06 60.10 -30.21
CA ARG A 32 -1.44 59.60 -30.46
C ARG A 32 -1.60 59.01 -31.91
N PRO A 33 -2.82 58.63 -32.39
CA PRO A 33 -3.66 57.50 -31.98
C PRO A 33 -4.07 56.61 -33.19
N GLY A 34 -4.43 55.34 -32.96
CA GLY A 34 -5.06 54.47 -33.95
C GLY A 34 -5.90 53.42 -33.24
N ALA A 35 -7.22 53.46 -33.46
CA ALA A 35 -8.17 52.57 -32.81
C ALA A 35 -8.15 51.19 -33.47
N GLU A 36 -7.94 50.15 -32.66
CA GLU A 36 -8.29 48.77 -33.01
C GLU A 36 -8.81 48.06 -31.77
N VAL A 37 -9.89 47.31 -31.96
CA VAL A 37 -10.80 46.82 -30.93
C VAL A 37 -10.18 45.66 -30.16
N ASP A 38 -10.14 45.84 -28.83
CA ASP A 38 -9.71 44.87 -27.83
C ASP A 38 -10.66 43.67 -27.80
N MET A 39 -10.19 42.51 -28.28
CA MET A 39 -10.82 41.21 -28.02
C MET A 39 -10.07 40.57 -26.85
N PRO A 40 -10.74 40.30 -25.71
CA PRO A 40 -10.08 39.61 -24.62
C PRO A 40 -9.61 38.23 -25.08
N PRO A 41 -8.43 37.76 -24.65
CA PRO A 41 -7.99 36.42 -24.97
C PRO A 41 -9.02 35.44 -24.40
N VAL A 42 -9.66 34.71 -25.31
CA VAL A 42 -10.53 33.57 -24.99
C VAL A 42 -9.80 32.73 -23.96
N THR A 43 -10.34 32.67 -22.74
CA THR A 43 -9.84 31.77 -21.72
C THR A 43 -9.83 30.38 -22.35
N ARG A 44 -8.65 29.74 -22.45
CA ARG A 44 -8.53 28.31 -22.75
C ARG A 44 -9.13 27.52 -21.59
N GLY A 45 -10.44 27.64 -21.41
CA GLY A 45 -11.25 26.86 -20.50
C GLY A 45 -11.47 25.49 -21.12
N PHE A 46 -11.25 24.47 -20.30
CA PHE A 46 -11.44 23.05 -20.62
C PHE A 46 -10.54 22.51 -21.73
N VAL A 47 -9.27 22.27 -21.38
CA VAL A 47 -8.55 21.13 -21.96
C VAL A 47 -9.39 19.90 -21.63
N GLY A 48 -9.92 19.27 -22.68
CA GLY A 48 -10.85 18.14 -22.60
C GLY A 48 -10.38 17.10 -21.59
N ARG A 49 -11.35 16.48 -20.91
CA ARG A 49 -11.19 15.36 -19.98
C ARG A 49 -10.12 14.42 -20.54
N ARG A 50 -8.90 14.47 -20.00
CA ARG A 50 -7.86 13.47 -20.27
C ARG A 50 -8.55 12.12 -20.08
N THR A 51 -8.55 11.29 -21.11
CA THR A 51 -9.07 9.93 -21.01
C THR A 51 -8.27 9.23 -19.93
N ARG A 52 -8.89 9.03 -18.77
CA ARG A 52 -8.28 8.34 -17.63
C ARG A 52 -7.91 6.92 -18.07
N ASP A 53 -6.68 6.49 -17.80
CA ASP A 53 -6.29 5.09 -18.01
C ASP A 53 -7.26 4.20 -17.21
N LYS A 54 -7.92 3.26 -17.88
CA LYS A 54 -8.93 2.39 -17.27
C LYS A 54 -8.34 1.43 -16.24
N ARG A 55 -7.02 1.22 -16.25
CA ARG A 55 -6.29 0.42 -15.26
C ARG A 55 -6.02 1.18 -13.96
N LEU A 56 -6.23 2.51 -13.94
CA LEU A 56 -6.13 3.29 -12.71
C LEU A 56 -7.46 3.20 -11.94
N PRO A 57 -7.43 2.69 -10.69
CA PRO A 57 -8.54 2.89 -9.79
C PRO A 57 -8.81 4.39 -9.59
N PRO A 58 -10.04 4.76 -9.19
CA PRO A 58 -10.35 6.15 -8.88
C PRO A 58 -9.40 6.74 -7.82
N GLY A 59 -9.08 8.02 -7.98
CA GLY A 59 -8.14 8.72 -7.09
C GLY A 59 -6.67 8.29 -7.18
N GLN A 60 -6.30 7.39 -8.11
CA GLN A 60 -4.91 6.94 -8.29
C GLN A 60 -4.18 7.67 -9.43
N TYR A 61 -2.86 7.82 -9.29
CA TYR A 61 -1.95 8.21 -10.37
C TYR A 61 -0.89 7.14 -10.63
N ASP A 62 -0.38 7.09 -11.86
CA ASP A 62 0.73 6.20 -12.23
C ASP A 62 2.06 6.76 -11.71
N VAL A 63 2.79 5.97 -10.94
CA VAL A 63 4.13 6.35 -10.43
C VAL A 63 5.25 6.04 -11.45
N GLY A 64 4.91 5.38 -12.57
CA GLY A 64 5.82 5.06 -13.66
C GLY A 64 6.83 3.96 -13.28
N GLY A 65 8.11 4.20 -13.57
CA GLY A 65 9.19 3.24 -13.34
C GLY A 65 9.57 3.03 -11.88
N GLN A 66 9.08 3.87 -10.96
CA GLN A 66 9.47 3.84 -9.55
C GLN A 66 8.63 2.85 -8.76
N TRP A 67 9.21 2.19 -7.75
CA TRP A 67 8.45 1.46 -6.74
C TRP A 67 8.67 2.13 -5.38
N PRO A 68 7.75 3.02 -4.93
CA PRO A 68 7.93 3.74 -3.69
C PRO A 68 8.01 2.82 -2.46
N VAL A 69 8.91 3.16 -1.54
CA VAL A 69 9.00 2.52 -0.23
C VAL A 69 8.18 3.34 0.76
N LEU A 70 7.08 2.76 1.23
CA LEU A 70 6.33 3.25 2.39
C LEU A 70 6.34 2.17 3.47
N THR A 71 6.60 2.56 4.71
CA THR A 71 6.67 1.62 5.82
C THR A 71 6.15 2.27 7.10
N ALA A 72 5.30 1.55 7.84
CA ALA A 72 4.90 1.92 9.19
C ALA A 72 5.97 1.54 10.23
N GLU A 73 6.83 0.58 9.87
CA GLU A 73 7.80 -0.02 10.77
C GLU A 73 9.23 0.16 10.27
N ARG A 74 10.19 0.12 11.20
CA ARG A 74 11.60 0.04 10.82
C ARG A 74 11.85 -1.34 10.21
N ALA A 75 12.47 -1.37 9.04
CA ALA A 75 12.79 -2.64 8.40
C ALA A 75 13.67 -3.52 9.32
N PRO A 76 13.30 -4.77 9.62
CA PRO A 76 14.12 -5.68 10.40
C PRO A 76 15.31 -6.19 9.55
N HIS A 77 16.34 -6.70 10.22
CA HIS A 77 17.32 -7.58 9.57
C HIS A 77 16.90 -9.01 9.87
N LEU A 78 16.42 -9.72 8.85
CA LEU A 78 15.98 -11.09 8.99
C LEU A 78 17.02 -12.02 8.37
N ASP A 79 17.40 -13.03 9.15
CA ASP A 79 18.32 -14.09 8.73
C ASP A 79 17.48 -15.29 8.30
N THR A 80 17.64 -15.73 7.05
CA THR A 80 16.87 -16.84 6.48
C THR A 80 17.10 -18.16 7.21
N SER A 81 18.23 -18.34 7.90
CA SER A 81 18.51 -19.54 8.70
C SER A 81 17.62 -19.70 9.93
N ARG A 82 16.98 -18.61 10.38
CA ARG A 82 16.03 -18.59 11.51
C ARG A 82 14.64 -18.12 11.11
N TRP A 83 14.45 -17.82 9.83
CA TRP A 83 13.18 -17.36 9.33
C TRP A 83 12.21 -18.53 9.22
N THR A 84 10.98 -18.30 9.66
CA THR A 84 9.87 -19.23 9.48
C THR A 84 8.63 -18.50 9.01
N PHE A 85 7.73 -19.26 8.40
CA PHE A 85 6.35 -18.87 8.11
C PHE A 85 5.39 -19.87 8.76
N THR A 86 4.36 -19.39 9.44
CA THR A 86 3.41 -20.25 10.17
C THR A 86 1.97 -19.98 9.74
N ILE A 87 1.20 -21.05 9.54
CA ILE A 87 -0.27 -21.00 9.51
C ILE A 87 -0.79 -21.68 10.77
N GLU A 88 -1.58 -20.93 11.55
CA GLU A 88 -2.04 -21.33 12.88
C GLU A 88 -3.51 -20.93 13.14
N GLY A 89 -4.03 -21.26 14.32
CA GLY A 89 -5.38 -20.87 14.75
C GLY A 89 -6.44 -21.88 14.31
N LEU A 90 -7.46 -21.40 13.60
CA LEU A 90 -8.64 -22.21 13.25
C LEU A 90 -8.39 -23.13 12.03
N VAL A 91 -7.46 -24.07 12.20
CA VAL A 91 -7.01 -25.04 11.19
C VAL A 91 -7.05 -26.47 11.75
N GLU A 92 -7.06 -27.49 10.88
CA GLU A 92 -6.93 -28.89 11.30
C GLU A 92 -5.50 -29.19 11.79
N ARG A 93 -4.50 -28.55 11.18
CA ARG A 93 -3.08 -28.74 11.47
C ARG A 93 -2.32 -27.43 11.35
N GLU A 94 -1.84 -26.92 12.47
CA GLU A 94 -0.86 -25.83 12.42
C GLU A 94 0.39 -26.29 11.69
N THR A 95 0.83 -25.49 10.72
CA THR A 95 1.92 -25.85 9.82
C THR A 95 2.92 -24.70 9.79
N GLN A 96 4.20 -25.06 9.89
CA GLN A 96 5.30 -24.12 9.85
C GLN A 96 6.31 -24.59 8.80
N TRP A 97 6.86 -23.62 8.07
CA TRP A 97 7.94 -23.85 7.12
C TRP A 97 9.14 -23.00 7.49
N THR A 98 10.32 -23.61 7.45
CA THR A 98 11.59 -22.89 7.34
C THR A 98 11.73 -22.24 5.97
N TRP A 99 12.76 -21.40 5.82
CA TRP A 99 13.06 -20.77 4.53
C TRP A 99 13.29 -21.80 3.40
N ASP A 100 14.03 -22.86 3.67
CA ASP A 100 14.34 -23.87 2.65
C ASP A 100 13.10 -24.69 2.29
N GLU A 101 12.25 -25.01 3.27
CA GLU A 101 11.01 -25.76 3.04
C GLU A 101 9.98 -24.95 2.25
N ILE A 102 9.76 -23.67 2.59
CA ILE A 102 8.78 -22.85 1.85
C ILE A 102 9.23 -22.61 0.40
N ARG A 103 10.54 -22.50 0.18
CA ARG A 103 11.14 -22.32 -1.16
C ARG A 103 11.13 -23.60 -1.99
N ALA A 104 10.89 -24.74 -1.38
CA ALA A 104 10.74 -26.04 -2.06
C ALA A 104 9.29 -26.34 -2.49
N LEU A 105 8.32 -25.52 -2.06
CA LEU A 105 6.94 -25.60 -2.51
C LEU A 105 6.81 -25.17 -3.98
N PRO A 106 5.71 -25.53 -4.67
CA PRO A 106 5.47 -25.09 -6.04
C PRO A 106 5.53 -23.56 -6.17
N ASP A 107 6.49 -23.09 -6.96
CA ASP A 107 6.69 -21.67 -7.25
C ASP A 107 5.66 -21.19 -8.27
N GLU A 108 5.09 -20.03 -8.00
CA GLU A 108 4.13 -19.34 -8.83
C GLU A 108 4.59 -17.92 -9.12
N ARG A 109 4.27 -17.47 -10.34
CA ARG A 109 4.47 -16.10 -10.76
C ARG A 109 3.14 -15.38 -10.80
N TRP A 110 3.13 -14.17 -10.26
CA TRP A 110 2.08 -13.21 -10.48
C TRP A 110 2.61 -12.00 -11.26
N ASP A 111 1.91 -11.60 -12.31
CA ASP A 111 2.16 -10.39 -13.08
C ASP A 111 0.91 -9.48 -13.00
N GLY A 112 1.06 -8.22 -12.62
CA GLY A 112 -0.06 -7.30 -12.52
C GLY A 112 0.27 -5.95 -11.89
N ASP A 113 -0.76 -5.24 -11.45
CA ASP A 113 -0.64 -3.88 -10.94
C ASP A 113 -0.84 -3.86 -9.43
N ILE A 114 -0.10 -2.98 -8.73
CA ILE A 114 -0.27 -2.77 -7.29
C ILE A 114 -0.72 -1.34 -7.02
N HIS A 115 -1.60 -1.18 -6.03
CA HIS A 115 -2.26 0.08 -5.72
C HIS A 115 -2.02 0.47 -4.27
N CYS A 116 -1.51 1.68 -4.03
CA CYS A 116 -1.29 2.19 -2.68
C CYS A 116 -2.38 3.17 -2.27
N VAL A 117 -2.73 3.11 -0.99
CA VAL A 117 -3.67 4.03 -0.34
C VAL A 117 -3.17 5.48 -0.35
N THR A 118 -1.87 5.71 -0.49
CA THR A 118 -1.31 7.06 -0.65
C THR A 118 -1.35 7.52 -2.10
N THR A 119 -2.36 7.10 -2.85
CA THR A 119 -2.75 7.57 -4.18
C THR A 119 -1.91 7.12 -5.39
N TRP A 120 -0.88 6.28 -5.22
CA TRP A 120 -0.09 5.80 -6.36
C TRP A 120 -0.47 4.38 -6.80
N THR A 121 -0.35 4.12 -8.11
CA THR A 121 -0.40 2.80 -8.75
C THR A 121 0.92 2.53 -9.43
N LYS A 122 1.44 1.32 -9.27
CA LYS A 122 2.62 0.82 -9.98
C LYS A 122 2.19 -0.30 -10.92
N PHE A 123 2.30 -0.03 -12.22
CA PHE A 123 1.93 -0.95 -13.28
C PHE A 123 2.99 -2.01 -13.56
N GLY A 124 2.50 -3.19 -13.96
CA GLY A 124 3.31 -4.25 -14.58
C GLY A 124 4.37 -4.83 -13.65
N MET A 125 4.04 -4.98 -12.37
CA MET A 125 4.88 -5.67 -11.40
C MET A 125 4.88 -7.17 -11.66
N ARG A 126 6.03 -7.81 -11.47
CA ARG A 126 6.18 -9.25 -11.40
C ARG A 126 6.66 -9.66 -10.02
N PHE A 127 6.01 -10.67 -9.45
CA PHE A 127 6.44 -11.33 -8.22
C PHE A 127 6.53 -12.83 -8.43
N ASP A 128 7.50 -13.47 -7.76
CA ASP A 128 7.63 -14.93 -7.70
C ASP A 128 7.62 -15.38 -6.23
N GLY A 129 6.90 -16.47 -5.95
CA GLY A 129 6.56 -16.91 -4.60
C GLY A 129 5.73 -18.18 -4.57
N VAL A 130 5.12 -18.47 -3.42
CA VAL A 130 4.18 -19.57 -3.26
C VAL A 130 2.76 -19.04 -3.07
N SER A 131 1.78 -19.70 -3.68
CA SER A 131 0.36 -19.38 -3.48
C SER A 131 -0.06 -19.62 -2.02
N VAL A 132 -0.88 -18.71 -1.49
CA VAL A 132 -1.50 -18.90 -0.18
C VAL A 132 -2.47 -20.10 -0.18
N ASP A 133 -3.06 -20.46 -1.32
CA ASP A 133 -3.89 -21.67 -1.44
C ASP A 133 -3.08 -22.93 -1.10
N THR A 134 -1.88 -23.07 -1.66
CA THR A 134 -0.96 -24.19 -1.38
C THR A 134 -0.62 -24.30 0.11
N LEU A 135 -0.41 -23.16 0.77
CA LEU A 135 -0.09 -23.12 2.19
C LEU A 135 -1.32 -23.49 3.04
N LEU A 136 -2.50 -22.95 2.70
CA LEU A 136 -3.74 -23.26 3.39
C LEU A 136 -4.17 -24.71 3.18
N ASP A 137 -3.96 -25.32 2.01
CA ASP A 137 -4.25 -26.73 1.75
C ASP A 137 -3.46 -27.67 2.67
N SER A 138 -2.24 -27.26 3.07
CA SER A 138 -1.42 -28.01 4.02
C SER A 138 -1.97 -27.92 5.45
N ALA A 139 -2.45 -26.75 5.84
CA ALA A 139 -2.97 -26.49 7.19
C ALA A 139 -4.44 -26.94 7.37
N ARG A 140 -5.21 -26.91 6.28
CA ARG A 140 -6.66 -27.17 6.20
C ARG A 140 -7.48 -26.28 7.15
N PRO A 141 -7.84 -25.05 6.77
CA PRO A 141 -8.79 -24.24 7.52
C PRO A 141 -10.07 -25.00 7.86
N ARG A 142 -10.58 -24.81 9.08
CA ARG A 142 -11.86 -25.40 9.47
C ARG A 142 -13.02 -24.74 8.71
N PRO A 143 -14.18 -25.40 8.55
CA PRO A 143 -15.34 -24.83 7.86
C PRO A 143 -15.85 -23.50 8.42
N GLU A 144 -15.62 -23.24 9.71
CA GLU A 144 -16.01 -22.00 10.38
C GLU A 144 -15.05 -20.83 10.11
N ALA A 145 -13.91 -21.07 9.47
CA ALA A 145 -12.93 -20.04 9.16
C ALA A 145 -13.49 -19.02 8.15
N THR A 146 -13.42 -17.73 8.49
CA THR A 146 -13.90 -16.64 7.64
C THR A 146 -12.82 -15.60 7.35
N HIS A 147 -11.79 -15.50 8.18
CA HIS A 147 -10.74 -14.49 8.10
C HIS A 147 -9.36 -15.07 8.40
N VAL A 148 -8.34 -14.32 8.01
CA VAL A 148 -6.97 -14.49 8.48
C VAL A 148 -6.44 -13.15 9.03
N VAL A 149 -5.62 -13.23 10.06
CA VAL A 149 -4.77 -12.12 10.51
C VAL A 149 -3.35 -12.41 10.04
N ALA A 150 -2.89 -11.66 9.04
CA ALA A 150 -1.52 -11.72 8.59
C ALA A 150 -0.64 -10.90 9.54
N HIS A 151 0.52 -11.44 9.92
CA HIS A 151 1.43 -10.79 10.84
C HIS A 151 2.87 -10.79 10.32
N SER A 152 3.63 -9.74 10.65
CA SER A 152 5.05 -9.61 10.31
C SER A 152 5.94 -10.02 11.47
N HIS A 153 7.22 -10.26 11.17
CA HIS A 153 8.28 -10.42 12.17
C HIS A 153 8.53 -9.16 13.02
N SER A 154 8.00 -8.01 12.61
CA SER A 154 8.16 -6.71 13.30
C SER A 154 6.95 -6.31 14.16
N GLY A 155 5.84 -7.05 14.09
CA GLY A 155 4.64 -6.83 14.91
C GLY A 155 3.46 -6.18 14.18
N TYR A 156 3.63 -5.77 12.92
CA TYR A 156 2.53 -5.33 12.07
C TYR A 156 1.55 -6.45 11.81
N THR A 157 0.26 -6.09 11.81
CA THR A 157 -0.86 -7.00 11.58
C THR A 157 -1.84 -6.36 10.61
N THR A 158 -2.55 -7.18 9.84
CA THR A 158 -3.71 -6.77 9.05
C THR A 158 -4.69 -7.94 8.93
N ASN A 159 -5.98 -7.62 9.02
CA ASN A 159 -7.07 -8.56 8.77
C ASN A 159 -7.35 -8.68 7.29
N LEU A 160 -7.70 -9.89 6.87
CA LEU A 160 -8.12 -10.22 5.52
C LEU A 160 -9.27 -11.24 5.59
N PRO A 161 -10.39 -11.03 4.88
CA PRO A 161 -11.33 -12.10 4.62
C PRO A 161 -10.60 -13.29 3.98
N LEU A 162 -10.92 -14.51 4.40
CA LEU A 162 -10.30 -15.72 3.85
C LEU A 162 -10.50 -15.79 2.32
N ALA A 163 -11.68 -15.38 1.86
CA ALA A 163 -12.03 -15.30 0.44
C ALA A 163 -11.20 -14.29 -0.39
N ASP A 164 -10.49 -13.36 0.26
CA ASP A 164 -9.56 -12.41 -0.38
C ASP A 164 -8.12 -12.96 -0.39
N VAL A 165 -7.83 -14.09 0.25
CA VAL A 165 -6.51 -14.76 0.17
C VAL A 165 -6.54 -16.15 -0.47
N THR A 166 -7.74 -16.66 -0.78
CA THR A 166 -7.94 -17.93 -1.49
C THR A 166 -8.39 -17.73 -2.94
N GLY A 167 -8.25 -18.77 -3.76
CA GLY A 167 -8.71 -18.81 -5.14
C GLY A 167 -7.78 -18.06 -6.10
N GLY A 168 -6.47 -18.19 -5.90
CA GLY A 168 -5.45 -17.57 -6.74
C GLY A 168 -5.38 -16.05 -6.58
N LYS A 169 -5.61 -15.55 -5.36
CA LYS A 169 -5.65 -14.11 -5.06
C LYS A 169 -4.51 -13.61 -4.19
N ALA A 170 -3.73 -14.51 -3.57
CA ALA A 170 -2.66 -14.11 -2.68
C ALA A 170 -1.47 -15.07 -2.70
N TRP A 171 -0.28 -14.51 -2.41
CA TRP A 171 0.99 -15.23 -2.43
C TRP A 171 1.90 -14.77 -1.29
N VAL A 172 2.78 -15.66 -0.83
CA VAL A 172 3.99 -15.29 -0.08
C VAL A 172 5.13 -15.22 -1.08
N VAL A 173 5.67 -14.03 -1.32
CA VAL A 173 6.63 -13.75 -2.40
C VAL A 173 8.00 -13.35 -1.86
N TRP A 174 9.06 -13.77 -2.56
CA TRP A 174 10.45 -13.52 -2.20
C TRP A 174 11.25 -12.82 -3.31
N ASN A 175 10.76 -12.84 -4.55
CA ASN A 175 11.32 -12.08 -5.65
C ASN A 175 10.33 -11.02 -6.16
N ALA A 176 10.86 -9.91 -6.66
CA ALA A 176 10.14 -8.92 -7.44
C ALA A 176 11.02 -8.48 -8.61
N GLU A 177 10.43 -8.32 -9.80
CA GLU A 177 11.16 -7.91 -11.01
C GLU A 177 12.39 -8.80 -11.32
N GLY A 178 12.27 -10.11 -11.07
CA GLY A 178 13.34 -11.08 -11.30
C GLY A 178 14.53 -11.00 -10.34
N SER A 179 14.43 -10.20 -9.28
CA SER A 179 15.45 -10.08 -8.24
C SER A 179 14.88 -10.37 -6.86
N PRO A 180 15.70 -10.81 -5.88
CA PRO A 180 15.25 -10.92 -4.49
C PRO A 180 14.67 -9.60 -3.97
N LEU A 181 13.61 -9.68 -3.16
CA LEU A 181 13.05 -8.52 -2.48
C LEU A 181 14.13 -7.82 -1.66
N THR A 182 14.26 -6.51 -1.86
CA THR A 182 15.07 -5.71 -0.94
C THR A 182 14.45 -5.71 0.45
N ARG A 183 15.27 -5.46 1.45
CA ARG A 183 14.82 -5.33 2.84
C ARG A 183 13.70 -4.30 2.97
N GLU A 184 13.80 -3.16 2.30
CA GLU A 184 12.82 -2.07 2.33
C GLU A 184 11.47 -2.45 1.68
N HIS A 185 11.50 -3.37 0.71
CA HIS A 185 10.31 -3.90 0.04
C HIS A 185 9.70 -5.13 0.71
N GLY A 186 10.27 -5.57 1.86
CA GLY A 186 9.75 -6.66 2.66
C GLY A 186 10.59 -7.93 2.64
N GLY A 187 11.79 -7.91 2.06
CA GLY A 187 12.68 -9.07 2.03
C GLY A 187 13.03 -9.60 3.43
N PRO A 188 13.16 -10.93 3.61
CA PRO A 188 13.27 -11.94 2.56
C PRO A 188 11.94 -12.38 1.95
N ALA A 189 10.80 -12.17 2.63
CA ALA A 189 9.49 -12.51 2.10
C ALA A 189 8.40 -11.54 2.58
N ARG A 190 7.41 -11.32 1.71
CA ARG A 190 6.21 -10.54 2.01
C ARG A 190 4.95 -11.28 1.57
N LEU A 191 3.83 -10.95 2.18
CA LEU A 191 2.52 -11.26 1.64
C LEU A 191 2.21 -10.32 0.48
N LEU A 192 1.56 -10.84 -0.55
CA LEU A 192 1.03 -10.14 -1.71
C LEU A 192 -0.47 -10.44 -1.83
N VAL A 193 -1.30 -9.40 -1.77
CA VAL A 193 -2.75 -9.43 -2.02
C VAL A 193 -3.07 -8.26 -2.96
N PRO A 194 -2.88 -8.45 -4.27
CA PRO A 194 -2.66 -7.33 -5.19
C PRO A 194 -3.95 -6.60 -5.59
N HIS A 195 -5.11 -7.24 -5.44
CA HIS A 195 -6.41 -6.60 -5.71
C HIS A 195 -6.89 -5.69 -4.58
N LEU A 196 -6.20 -5.67 -3.44
CA LEU A 196 -6.46 -4.74 -2.33
C LEU A 196 -5.36 -3.69 -2.26
N TYR A 197 -5.61 -2.60 -1.53
CA TYR A 197 -4.59 -1.60 -1.26
C TYR A 197 -3.39 -2.23 -0.56
N PHE A 198 -2.20 -1.79 -0.97
CA PHE A 198 -0.95 -2.48 -0.71
C PHE A 198 -0.51 -2.53 0.77
N TRP A 199 -1.22 -1.87 1.70
CA TRP A 199 -0.99 -2.06 3.13
C TRP A 199 -1.44 -3.45 3.61
N LYS A 200 -2.39 -4.06 2.90
CA LYS A 200 -2.82 -5.46 3.12
C LYS A 200 -1.75 -6.48 2.76
N SER A 201 -0.81 -6.10 1.90
CA SER A 201 0.34 -6.92 1.49
C SER A 201 1.50 -6.77 2.49
N VAL A 202 1.43 -7.51 3.61
CA VAL A 202 2.37 -7.41 4.74
C VAL A 202 3.83 -7.62 4.34
N LYS A 203 4.71 -6.68 4.70
CA LYS A 203 6.17 -6.83 4.57
C LYS A 203 6.72 -7.71 5.69
N TRP A 204 7.83 -8.43 5.43
CA TRP A 204 8.50 -9.26 6.43
C TRP A 204 7.56 -10.26 7.08
N VAL A 205 6.74 -10.92 6.25
CA VAL A 205 5.64 -11.76 6.72
C VAL A 205 6.17 -12.94 7.53
N ALA A 206 5.50 -13.22 8.65
CA ALA A 206 5.81 -14.30 9.58
C ALA A 206 4.72 -15.39 9.59
N GLY A 207 3.49 -15.07 9.19
CA GLY A 207 2.44 -16.06 9.16
C GLY A 207 1.04 -15.51 8.96
N LEU A 208 0.08 -16.43 8.96
CA LEU A 208 -1.35 -16.19 8.93
C LEU A 208 -2.00 -16.93 10.09
N ARG A 209 -2.73 -16.22 10.94
CA ARG A 209 -3.61 -16.86 11.93
C ARG A 209 -5.03 -16.89 11.39
N VAL A 210 -5.60 -18.09 11.25
CA VAL A 210 -6.95 -18.30 10.76
C VAL A 210 -7.96 -18.10 11.90
N ALA A 211 -9.05 -17.40 11.62
CA ALA A 211 -10.11 -17.08 12.59
C ALA A 211 -11.51 -17.19 11.97
N ASP A 212 -12.53 -17.30 12.82
CA ASP A 212 -13.96 -17.32 12.47
C ASP A 212 -14.60 -15.92 12.46
N HIS A 213 -13.84 -14.89 12.81
CA HIS A 213 -14.29 -13.50 12.89
C HIS A 213 -13.23 -12.55 12.33
N ASP A 214 -13.67 -11.34 12.00
CA ASP A 214 -12.77 -10.26 11.63
C ASP A 214 -12.06 -9.69 12.87
N GLU A 215 -10.75 -9.49 12.79
CA GLU A 215 -9.92 -8.96 13.87
C GLU A 215 -9.00 -7.84 13.34
N PRO A 216 -9.43 -6.57 13.45
CA PRO A 216 -8.74 -5.43 12.85
C PRO A 216 -7.25 -5.35 13.23
N GLY A 217 -6.39 -5.16 12.22
CA GLY A 217 -4.95 -5.02 12.36
C GLY A 217 -4.48 -3.61 12.69
N PHE A 218 -3.22 -3.30 12.34
CA PHE A 218 -2.61 -2.02 12.68
C PHE A 218 -3.35 -0.84 12.05
N TRP A 219 -3.47 -0.81 10.73
CA TRP A 219 -4.08 0.34 10.05
C TRP A 219 -5.59 0.40 10.25
N GLU A 220 -6.24 -0.75 10.36
CA GLU A 220 -7.69 -0.84 10.51
C GLU A 220 -8.13 -0.27 11.87
N ARG A 221 -7.38 -0.57 12.94
CA ARG A 221 -7.53 0.09 14.25
C ARG A 221 -7.21 1.59 14.23
N ASN A 222 -6.51 2.07 13.22
CA ASN A 222 -6.16 3.49 13.03
C ASN A 222 -7.04 4.18 11.97
N GLY A 223 -8.23 3.63 11.69
CA GLY A 223 -9.25 4.27 10.87
C GLY A 223 -9.16 3.97 9.37
N TYR A 224 -8.28 3.06 8.95
CA TYR A 224 -8.29 2.54 7.58
C TYR A 224 -9.39 1.49 7.42
N HIS A 225 -9.88 1.34 6.20
CA HIS A 225 -10.99 0.43 5.88
C HIS A 225 -10.60 -1.05 6.13
N ASP A 226 -11.55 -1.87 6.62
CA ASP A 226 -11.27 -3.28 6.97
C ASP A 226 -10.90 -4.15 5.76
N ARG A 227 -11.57 -3.97 4.62
CA ARG A 227 -11.23 -4.67 3.36
C ARG A 227 -10.15 -3.97 2.53
N GLY A 228 -10.35 -2.73 2.11
CA GLY A 228 -9.32 -1.95 1.40
C GLY A 228 -9.30 -2.11 -0.13
N ASP A 229 -10.46 -2.24 -0.79
CA ASP A 229 -10.56 -2.32 -2.25
C ASP A 229 -10.27 -0.96 -2.94
N PRO A 230 -9.24 -0.86 -3.81
CA PRO A 230 -8.88 0.38 -4.49
C PRO A 230 -9.90 0.84 -5.54
N TRP A 231 -10.68 -0.06 -6.13
CA TRP A 231 -11.69 0.29 -7.15
C TRP A 231 -12.94 0.90 -6.54
N SER A 232 -13.24 0.49 -5.31
CA SER A 232 -14.34 1.01 -4.50
C SER A 232 -13.91 2.20 -3.62
N GLU A 233 -12.66 2.68 -3.78
CA GLU A 233 -12.07 3.75 -2.96
C GLU A 233 -12.15 3.52 -1.44
N GLN A 234 -12.13 2.26 -1.00
CA GLN A 234 -12.19 1.88 0.41
C GLN A 234 -10.87 2.21 1.12
N ARG A 235 -10.65 3.48 1.47
CA ARG A 235 -9.39 3.95 2.07
C ARG A 235 -9.51 4.00 3.59
N PHE A 236 -10.64 4.48 4.08
CA PHE A 236 -10.91 4.75 5.49
C PHE A 236 -12.22 4.11 5.94
N GLN A 237 -12.39 4.01 7.25
CA GLN A 237 -13.64 3.55 7.85
C GLN A 237 -14.80 4.47 7.47
N GLY A 238 -15.89 3.88 6.96
CA GLY A 238 -17.08 4.61 6.52
C GLY A 238 -17.14 4.94 5.02
N ASP A 239 -16.09 4.62 4.25
CA ASP A 239 -16.11 4.64 2.78
C ASP A 239 -16.99 3.52 2.19
#